data_AF-A0A059LEX4-F1
#
_entry.id   AF-A0A059LEX4-F1
#
_cell.length_a   1.000
_cell.length_b   1.000
_cell.length_c   1.000
_cell.angle_alpha   90.00
_cell.angle_beta   90.00
_cell.angle_gamma   90.00
#
_symmetry.space_group_name_H-M   'P 1'
#
loop_
_entity.id
_entity.type
_entity.pdbx_description
1 polymer ?
#
loop_
_entity_poly.entity_id
_entity_poly.type
_entity_poly.pdbx_seq_one_letter_code
_entity_poly.pdbx_strand_id
1 'polypeptide(L)'
;NNGQGNTGNLNAGQGNTGLNNIGTGNTGAGNAGQGNNGTGNVGQGNTGDLNVGTGNTGTSNNGDGNQGDANTGEGNTGDRNQGQGNTGDQNIGQGNEGNSNIGQGNSGDQNIGQGNQGATNQGSGNTGDSNKGQGNTGANNEGQGNTGDNNKGQGNTGHDLNGQGLSN
;
A
#
# COMPACT_ATOMS: atom_id res chain seq x y z
N ASN A 1 16.68 35.72 -6.38
CA ASN A 1 15.80 35.25 -5.28
C ASN A 1 14.82 36.36 -4.93
N ASN A 2 13.57 36.01 -4.62
CA ASN A 2 12.55 36.91 -4.11
C ASN A 2 12.17 36.47 -2.68
N GLY A 3 12.15 37.40 -1.72
CA GLY A 3 11.97 37.09 -0.29
C GLY A 3 13.27 36.91 0.50
N GLN A 4 13.18 36.37 1.71
CA GLN A 4 14.23 36.45 2.74
C GLN A 4 14.96 35.12 2.98
N GLY A 5 16.26 35.17 3.30
CA GLY A 5 17.02 34.00 3.73
C GLY A 5 17.23 32.91 2.67
N ASN A 6 16.97 33.20 1.39
CA ASN A 6 17.11 32.22 0.32
C ASN A 6 18.58 32.12 -0.16
N THR A 7 19.08 30.90 -0.32
CA THR A 7 20.41 30.57 -0.87
C THR A 7 20.27 29.85 -2.21
N GLY A 8 21.08 30.22 -3.21
CA GLY A 8 20.98 29.67 -4.58
C GLY A 8 20.25 30.60 -5.55
N ASN A 9 19.51 30.04 -6.52
CA ASN A 9 18.96 30.77 -7.67
C ASN A 9 17.44 30.63 -7.80
N LEU A 10 16.79 31.70 -8.25
CA LEU A 10 15.36 31.74 -8.61
C LEU A 10 14.38 31.29 -7.51
N ASN A 11 14.79 31.29 -6.24
CA ASN A 11 13.89 30.94 -5.13
C ASN A 11 12.94 32.10 -4.80
N ALA A 12 11.70 31.78 -4.44
CA ALA A 12 10.67 32.70 -3.99
C ALA A 12 10.10 32.28 -2.63
N GLY A 13 10.06 33.20 -1.67
CA GLY A 13 9.57 32.96 -0.31
C GLY A 13 10.69 33.05 0.73
N GLN A 14 10.73 32.15 1.71
CA GLN A 14 11.61 32.27 2.88
C GLN A 14 12.50 31.05 3.10
N GLY A 15 13.80 31.25 3.31
CA GLY A 15 14.70 30.20 3.80
C GLY A 15 14.94 29.03 2.85
N ASN A 16 14.68 29.18 1.55
CA ASN A 16 14.88 28.09 0.59
C ASN A 16 16.35 27.99 0.14
N THR A 17 16.84 26.76 -0.08
CA THR A 17 18.18 26.47 -0.57
C THR A 17 18.13 25.70 -1.88
N GLY A 18 18.79 26.19 -2.92
CA GLY A 18 18.91 25.50 -4.22
C GLY A 18 18.28 26.30 -5.37
N LEU A 19 17.50 25.65 -6.23
CA LEU A 19 17.03 26.23 -7.49
C LEU A 19 15.51 26.26 -7.59
N ASN A 20 14.93 27.43 -7.86
CA ASN A 20 13.52 27.57 -8.24
C ASN A 20 12.52 26.95 -7.24
N ASN A 21 12.79 27.09 -5.95
CA ASN A 21 11.86 26.68 -4.90
C ASN A 21 10.89 27.81 -4.57
N ILE A 22 9.62 27.47 -4.32
CA ILE A 22 8.56 28.40 -3.96
C ILE A 22 7.99 28.02 -2.59
N GLY A 23 7.97 28.95 -1.65
CA GLY A 23 7.43 28.76 -0.30
C GLY A 23 8.50 28.88 0.78
N THR A 24 8.51 27.96 1.74
CA THR A 24 9.32 28.12 2.96
C THR A 24 10.21 26.91 3.23
N GLY A 25 11.51 27.14 3.44
CA GLY A 25 12.42 26.14 3.98
C GLY A 25 12.65 24.92 3.08
N ASN A 26 12.42 25.03 1.77
CA ASN A 26 12.66 23.92 0.86
C ASN A 26 14.14 23.84 0.48
N THR A 27 14.66 22.62 0.34
CA THR A 27 16.03 22.33 -0.11
C THR A 27 16.01 21.49 -1.39
N GLY A 28 16.82 21.85 -2.37
CA GLY A 28 16.90 21.16 -3.67
C GLY A 28 16.32 22.00 -4.79
N ALA A 29 15.54 21.41 -5.70
CA ALA A 29 15.13 22.08 -6.93
C ALA A 29 13.62 21.97 -7.21
N GLY A 30 12.99 23.08 -7.59
CA GLY A 30 11.61 23.06 -8.11
C GLY A 30 10.54 22.68 -7.09
N ASN A 31 10.82 22.74 -5.78
CA ASN A 31 9.83 22.38 -4.78
C ASN A 31 8.85 23.53 -4.53
N ALA A 32 7.58 23.20 -4.29
CA ALA A 32 6.53 24.15 -3.93
C ALA A 32 5.88 23.78 -2.59
N GLY A 33 5.89 24.70 -1.63
CA GLY A 33 5.28 24.50 -0.31
C GLY A 33 6.30 24.66 0.81
N GLN A 34 6.31 23.75 1.79
CA GLN A 34 7.07 23.94 3.03
C GLN A 34 7.96 22.75 3.36
N GLY A 35 9.24 23.00 3.65
CA GLY A 35 10.15 22.02 4.23
C GLY A 35 10.40 20.78 3.37
N ASN A 36 10.22 20.86 2.05
CA ASN A 36 10.51 19.74 1.16
C ASN A 36 12.02 19.65 0.87
N ASN A 37 12.54 18.44 0.75
CA ASN A 37 13.94 18.15 0.44
C ASN A 37 14.06 17.23 -0.79
N GLY A 38 14.66 17.71 -1.87
CA GLY A 38 14.83 16.98 -3.13
C GLY A 38 14.28 17.76 -4.32
N THR A 39 13.64 17.10 -5.28
CA THR A 39 13.25 17.72 -6.55
C THR A 39 11.76 17.65 -6.83
N GLY A 40 11.15 18.79 -7.17
CA GLY A 40 9.81 18.84 -7.73
C GLY A 40 8.70 18.38 -6.78
N ASN A 41 8.92 18.41 -5.46
CA ASN A 41 7.89 18.06 -4.50
C ASN A 41 6.89 19.22 -4.33
N VAL A 42 5.61 18.89 -4.14
CA VAL A 42 4.53 19.84 -3.90
C VAL A 42 3.83 19.49 -2.59
N GLY A 43 3.81 20.41 -1.63
CA GLY A 43 3.17 20.21 -0.33
C GLY A 43 4.14 20.42 0.81
N GLN A 44 4.12 19.54 1.82
CA GLN A 44 4.80 19.79 3.09
C GLN A 44 5.68 18.61 3.53
N GLY A 45 6.93 18.87 3.86
CA GLY A 45 7.82 17.91 4.52
C GLY A 45 8.14 16.66 3.70
N ASN A 46 8.05 16.71 2.37
CA ASN A 46 8.40 15.55 1.55
C ASN A 46 9.93 15.44 1.37
N THR A 47 10.43 14.21 1.32
CA THR A 47 11.84 13.90 1.03
C THR A 47 11.95 13.00 -0.20
N GLY A 48 12.83 13.34 -1.13
CA GLY A 48 12.98 12.64 -2.41
C GLY A 48 12.39 13.47 -3.56
N ASP A 49 11.80 12.82 -4.56
CA ASP A 49 11.46 13.49 -5.81
C ASP A 49 9.99 13.32 -6.21
N LEU A 50 9.40 14.39 -6.76
CA LEU A 50 8.07 14.39 -7.38
C LEU A 50 6.92 13.95 -6.46
N ASN A 51 7.07 14.10 -5.14
CA ASN A 51 5.99 13.78 -4.21
C ASN A 51 4.98 14.92 -4.12
N VAL A 52 3.69 14.58 -4.04
CA VAL A 52 2.58 15.50 -3.86
C VAL A 52 1.85 15.15 -2.58
N GLY A 53 1.69 16.12 -1.68
CA GLY A 53 1.02 15.96 -0.38
C GLY A 53 1.97 16.17 0.80
N THR A 54 1.82 15.38 1.87
CA THR A 54 2.48 15.64 3.14
C THR A 54 3.35 14.47 3.61
N GLY A 55 4.60 14.74 3.96
CA GLY A 55 5.44 13.80 4.69
C GLY A 55 5.79 12.51 3.94
N ASN A 56 5.78 12.53 2.60
CA ASN A 56 6.19 11.37 1.82
C ASN A 56 7.72 11.26 1.73
N THR A 57 8.23 10.04 1.70
CA THR A 57 9.65 9.73 1.47
C THR A 57 9.80 8.78 0.29
N GLY A 58 10.58 9.17 -0.73
CA GLY A 58 10.82 8.39 -1.94
C GLY A 58 10.42 9.16 -3.19
N THR A 59 9.91 8.48 -4.22
CA THR A 59 9.67 9.06 -5.54
C THR A 59 8.22 8.95 -5.98
N SER A 60 7.66 10.05 -6.49
CA SER A 60 6.34 10.06 -7.15
C SER A 60 5.18 9.56 -6.30
N ASN A 61 5.21 9.79 -4.98
CA ASN A 61 4.05 9.50 -4.13
C ASN A 61 2.99 10.62 -4.22
N ASN A 62 1.73 10.24 -4.15
CA ASN A 62 0.59 11.17 -4.12
C ASN A 62 -0.32 10.88 -2.92
N GLY A 63 -0.34 11.79 -1.95
CA GLY A 63 -1.07 11.66 -0.70
C GLY A 63 -0.17 11.92 0.51
N ASP A 64 -0.40 11.22 1.62
CA ASP A 64 0.24 11.58 2.89
C ASP A 64 0.99 10.41 3.54
N GLY A 65 2.19 10.66 4.03
CA GLY A 65 2.96 9.74 4.87
C GLY A 65 3.39 8.44 4.18
N ASN A 66 3.53 8.42 2.86
CA ASN A 66 3.98 7.22 2.15
C ASN A 66 5.52 7.10 2.19
N GLN A 67 6.02 5.87 2.29
CA GLN A 67 7.44 5.52 2.23
C GLN A 67 7.69 4.50 1.12
N GLY A 68 8.55 4.85 0.16
CA GLY A 68 8.81 4.07 -1.05
C GLY A 68 8.39 4.85 -2.29
N ASP A 69 8.15 4.15 -3.39
CA ASP A 69 7.94 4.78 -4.69
C ASP A 69 6.53 4.55 -5.27
N ALA A 70 6.00 5.56 -5.93
CA ALA A 70 4.76 5.52 -6.71
C ALA A 70 3.51 5.08 -5.93
N ASN A 71 3.44 5.39 -4.63
CA ASN A 71 2.23 5.13 -3.84
C ASN A 71 1.18 6.22 -4.04
N THR A 72 -0.10 5.84 -3.99
CA THR A 72 -1.23 6.77 -3.97
C THR A 72 -2.11 6.50 -2.74
N GLY A 73 -2.33 7.53 -1.92
CA GLY A 73 -3.13 7.44 -0.70
C GLY A 73 -2.31 7.73 0.56
N GLU A 74 -2.56 7.01 1.64
CA GLU A 74 -2.07 7.39 2.97
C GLU A 74 -1.29 6.26 3.66
N GLY A 75 -0.12 6.58 4.20
CA GLY A 75 0.61 5.69 5.11
C GLY A 75 1.06 4.37 4.50
N ASN A 76 1.28 4.29 3.19
CA ASN A 76 1.77 3.06 2.55
C ASN A 76 3.30 2.94 2.69
N THR A 77 3.79 1.71 2.90
CA THR A 77 5.22 1.36 2.92
C THR A 77 5.52 0.32 1.85
N GLY A 78 6.50 0.58 0.99
CA GLY A 78 6.80 -0.22 -0.20
C GLY A 78 6.40 0.53 -1.47
N ASP A 79 6.24 -0.19 -2.58
CA ASP A 79 6.10 0.43 -3.89
C ASP A 79 4.75 0.16 -4.56
N ARG A 80 4.23 1.16 -5.28
CA ARG A 80 3.04 1.07 -6.12
C ARG A 80 1.76 0.65 -5.37
N ASN A 81 1.64 0.99 -4.10
CA ASN A 81 0.40 0.74 -3.36
C ASN A 81 -0.64 1.83 -3.67
N GLN A 82 -1.90 1.43 -3.70
CA GLN A 82 -3.04 2.32 -3.85
C GLN A 82 -4.02 2.12 -2.68
N GLY A 83 -4.20 3.15 -1.86
CA GLY A 83 -5.12 3.15 -0.72
C GLY A 83 -4.41 3.50 0.58
N GLN A 84 -4.73 2.81 1.68
CA GLN A 84 -4.33 3.24 3.02
C GLN A 84 -3.63 2.14 3.80
N GLY A 85 -2.47 2.46 4.39
CA GLY A 85 -1.80 1.61 5.38
C GLY A 85 -1.32 0.26 4.83
N ASN A 86 -1.00 0.15 3.54
CA ASN A 86 -0.48 -1.09 2.99
C ASN A 86 1.03 -1.21 3.23
N THR A 87 1.52 -2.42 3.50
CA THR A 87 2.94 -2.76 3.64
C THR A 87 3.32 -3.85 2.64
N GLY A 88 4.36 -3.60 1.85
CA GLY A 88 4.75 -4.43 0.70
C GLY A 88 4.39 -3.74 -0.61
N ASP A 89 4.32 -4.49 -1.72
CA ASP A 89 4.22 -3.88 -3.05
C ASP A 89 2.90 -4.18 -3.76
N GLN A 90 2.46 -3.23 -4.59
CA GLN A 90 1.32 -3.40 -5.51
C GLN A 90 -0.02 -3.76 -4.84
N ASN A 91 -0.21 -3.39 -3.57
CA ASN A 91 -1.48 -3.62 -2.89
C ASN A 91 -2.50 -2.55 -3.28
N ILE A 92 -3.76 -2.95 -3.43
CA ILE A 92 -4.88 -2.06 -3.68
C ILE A 92 -5.90 -2.23 -2.55
N GLY A 93 -6.17 -1.17 -1.81
CA GLY A 93 -7.16 -1.15 -0.73
C GLY A 93 -6.54 -0.74 0.61
N GLN A 94 -6.90 -1.43 1.69
CA GLN A 94 -6.60 -0.96 3.05
C GLN A 94 -5.94 -2.03 3.91
N GLY A 95 -4.83 -1.68 4.56
CA GLY A 95 -4.21 -2.50 5.60
C GLY A 95 -3.74 -3.86 5.11
N ASN A 96 -3.31 -3.99 3.85
CA ASN A 96 -2.75 -5.25 3.36
C ASN A 96 -1.26 -5.34 3.71
N GLU A 97 -0.81 -6.54 4.05
CA GLU A 97 0.58 -6.89 4.32
C GLU A 97 1.04 -7.98 3.35
N GLY A 98 2.15 -7.76 2.65
CA GLY A 98 2.64 -8.61 1.56
C GLY A 98 2.39 -7.97 0.20
N ASN A 99 2.28 -8.74 -0.87
CA ASN A 99 2.31 -8.19 -2.23
C ASN A 99 1.07 -8.52 -3.06
N SER A 100 0.71 -7.60 -3.95
CA SER A 100 -0.37 -7.76 -4.94
C SER A 100 -1.73 -8.13 -4.34
N ASN A 101 -2.01 -7.75 -3.10
CA ASN A 101 -3.32 -7.98 -2.50
C ASN A 101 -4.33 -6.92 -2.97
N ILE A 102 -5.58 -7.35 -3.18
CA ILE A 102 -6.68 -6.45 -3.53
C ILE A 102 -7.78 -6.60 -2.47
N GLY A 103 -8.07 -5.54 -1.74
CA GLY A 103 -9.13 -5.49 -0.74
C GLY A 103 -8.63 -5.02 0.62
N GLN A 104 -9.06 -5.67 1.70
CA GLN A 104 -8.85 -5.15 3.06
C GLN A 104 -8.25 -6.19 3.99
N GLY A 105 -7.19 -5.82 4.71
CA GLY A 105 -6.65 -6.63 5.81
C GLY A 105 -6.12 -7.98 5.39
N ASN A 106 -5.65 -8.15 4.14
CA ASN A 106 -5.03 -9.41 3.73
C ASN A 106 -3.57 -9.47 4.19
N SER A 107 -3.11 -10.66 4.58
CA SER A 107 -1.72 -10.95 4.95
C SER A 107 -1.17 -12.08 4.08
N GLY A 108 -0.02 -11.84 3.44
CA GLY A 108 0.56 -12.72 2.43
C GLY A 108 0.39 -12.14 1.02
N ASP A 109 0.33 -12.99 -0.02
CA ASP A 109 0.47 -12.52 -1.39
C ASP A 109 -0.73 -12.87 -2.28
N GLN A 110 -1.08 -11.96 -3.19
CA GLN A 110 -2.08 -12.17 -4.26
C GLN A 110 -3.48 -12.53 -3.74
N ASN A 111 -3.84 -12.13 -2.53
CA ASN A 111 -5.19 -12.35 -2.02
C ASN A 111 -6.16 -11.29 -2.55
N ILE A 112 -7.38 -11.72 -2.85
CA ILE A 112 -8.47 -10.85 -3.30
C ILE A 112 -9.63 -10.97 -2.33
N GLY A 113 -9.99 -9.87 -1.68
CA GLY A 113 -11.11 -9.78 -0.76
C GLY A 113 -10.68 -9.30 0.63
N GLN A 114 -11.18 -9.93 1.69
CA GLN A 114 -11.08 -9.38 3.05
C GLN A 114 -10.50 -10.37 4.04
N GLY A 115 -9.47 -9.98 4.80
CA GLY A 115 -8.97 -10.75 5.93
C GLY A 115 -8.44 -12.13 5.56
N ASN A 116 -7.91 -12.32 4.34
CA ASN A 116 -7.29 -13.59 3.97
C ASN A 116 -5.84 -13.65 4.45
N GLN A 117 -5.41 -14.82 4.89
CA GLN A 117 -4.04 -15.11 5.31
C GLN A 117 -3.45 -16.23 4.45
N GLY A 118 -2.27 -16.00 3.87
CA GLY A 118 -1.58 -16.93 2.97
C GLY A 118 -1.54 -16.40 1.54
N ALA A 119 -1.60 -17.27 0.54
CA ALA A 119 -1.44 -16.86 -0.86
C ALA A 119 -2.65 -17.17 -1.73
N THR A 120 -2.95 -16.29 -2.69
CA THR A 120 -3.92 -16.52 -3.78
C THR A 120 -5.35 -16.84 -3.35
N ASN A 121 -5.74 -16.47 -2.12
CA ASN A 121 -7.12 -16.67 -1.66
C ASN A 121 -8.06 -15.65 -2.29
N GLN A 122 -9.28 -16.07 -2.61
CA GLN A 122 -10.34 -15.21 -3.11
C GLN A 122 -11.57 -15.30 -2.22
N GLY A 123 -11.99 -14.19 -1.60
CA GLY A 123 -13.15 -14.11 -0.73
C GLY A 123 -12.80 -13.55 0.64
N SER A 124 -13.31 -14.14 1.71
CA SER A 124 -13.19 -13.54 3.05
C SER A 124 -12.74 -14.52 4.12
N GLY A 125 -11.74 -14.15 4.93
CA GLY A 125 -11.34 -14.90 6.10
C GLY A 125 -10.75 -16.28 5.80
N ASN A 126 -10.20 -16.49 4.61
CA ASN A 126 -9.54 -17.77 4.30
C ASN A 126 -8.12 -17.79 4.89
N THR A 127 -7.69 -18.93 5.41
CA THR A 127 -6.33 -19.18 5.92
C THR A 127 -5.69 -20.32 5.15
N GLY A 128 -4.47 -20.14 4.67
CA GLY A 128 -3.77 -21.08 3.78
C GLY A 128 -3.79 -20.59 2.34
N ASP A 129 -3.81 -21.48 1.36
CA ASP A 129 -3.51 -21.12 -0.03
C ASP A 129 -4.61 -21.50 -1.02
N SER A 130 -4.84 -20.62 -2.01
CA SER A 130 -5.72 -20.87 -3.16
C SER A 130 -7.18 -21.21 -2.78
N ASN A 131 -7.64 -20.79 -1.61
CA ASN A 131 -9.03 -20.99 -1.20
C ASN A 131 -9.96 -19.98 -1.88
N LYS A 132 -11.17 -20.41 -2.23
CA LYS A 132 -12.22 -19.58 -2.79
C LYS A 132 -13.47 -19.65 -1.92
N GLY A 133 -13.96 -18.49 -1.48
CA GLY A 133 -15.15 -18.38 -0.64
C GLY A 133 -14.84 -17.83 0.74
N GLN A 134 -15.43 -18.42 1.79
CA GLN A 134 -15.45 -17.81 3.11
C GLN A 134 -14.96 -18.74 4.21
N GLY A 135 -14.01 -18.31 5.02
CA GLY A 135 -13.62 -19.02 6.25
C GLY A 135 -13.02 -20.40 6.01
N ASN A 136 -12.42 -20.65 4.84
CA ASN A 136 -11.76 -21.94 4.59
C ASN A 136 -10.35 -21.95 5.21
N THR A 137 -9.93 -23.09 5.74
CA THR A 137 -8.59 -23.32 6.29
C THR A 137 -7.92 -24.48 5.57
N GLY A 138 -6.71 -24.28 5.04
CA GLY A 138 -5.95 -25.28 4.27
C GLY A 138 -5.74 -24.82 2.82
N ALA A 139 -5.69 -25.76 1.88
CA ALA A 139 -5.40 -25.45 0.49
C ALA A 139 -6.53 -25.84 -0.49
N ASN A 140 -6.74 -25.01 -1.52
CA ASN A 140 -7.64 -25.30 -2.65
C ASN A 140 -9.10 -25.60 -2.27
N ASN A 141 -9.59 -25.10 -1.13
CA ASN A 141 -10.99 -25.28 -0.78
C ASN A 141 -11.87 -24.29 -1.54
N GLU A 142 -13.05 -24.74 -1.96
CA GLU A 142 -14.07 -23.91 -2.62
C GLU A 142 -15.38 -23.98 -1.84
N GLY A 143 -15.85 -22.86 -1.32
CA GLY A 143 -17.11 -22.76 -0.56
C GLY A 143 -16.92 -22.11 0.81
N GLN A 144 -17.54 -22.66 1.85
CA GLN A 144 -17.62 -22.01 3.15
C GLN A 144 -17.20 -22.94 4.30
N GLY A 145 -16.27 -22.49 5.12
CA GLY A 145 -15.92 -23.16 6.38
C GLY A 145 -15.31 -24.55 6.20
N ASN A 146 -14.67 -24.84 5.06
CA ASN A 146 -13.98 -26.11 4.87
C ASN A 146 -12.61 -26.07 5.57
N THR A 147 -12.23 -27.18 6.21
CA THR A 147 -10.92 -27.38 6.84
C THR A 147 -10.22 -28.58 6.20
N GLY A 148 -8.95 -28.41 5.82
CA GLY A 148 -8.17 -29.41 5.08
C GLY A 148 -8.01 -28.99 3.62
N ASP A 149 -7.88 -29.94 2.69
CA ASP A 149 -7.50 -29.61 1.31
C ASP A 149 -8.48 -30.10 0.25
N ASN A 150 -8.59 -29.34 -0.85
CA ASN A 150 -9.40 -29.68 -2.03
C ASN A 150 -10.89 -29.93 -1.75
N ASN A 151 -11.43 -29.39 -0.65
CA ASN A 151 -12.85 -29.59 -0.34
C ASN A 151 -13.73 -28.60 -1.10
N LYS A 152 -14.86 -29.08 -1.61
CA LYS A 152 -15.90 -28.28 -2.24
C LYS A 152 -17.20 -28.36 -1.46
N GLY A 153 -17.79 -27.22 -1.16
CA GLY A 153 -19.06 -27.12 -0.44
C GLY A 153 -18.92 -26.46 0.92
N GLN A 154 -19.61 -26.99 1.94
CA GLN A 154 -19.75 -26.29 3.22
C GLN A 154 -19.40 -27.17 4.42
N GLY A 155 -18.51 -26.68 5.28
CA GLY A 155 -18.21 -27.31 6.56
C GLY A 155 -17.58 -28.70 6.45
N ASN A 156 -16.88 -29.00 5.36
CA ASN A 156 -16.17 -30.27 5.21
C ASN A 156 -14.85 -30.25 6.00
N THR A 157 -14.46 -31.36 6.63
CA THR A 157 -13.18 -31.50 7.34
C THR A 157 -12.41 -32.72 6.85
N GLY A 158 -11.32 -32.51 6.13
CA GLY A 158 -10.51 -33.59 5.55
C GLY A 158 -9.99 -33.22 4.16
N HIS A 159 -9.90 -34.19 3.26
CA HIS A 159 -9.35 -34.02 1.92
C HIS A 159 -10.30 -34.53 0.83
N ASP A 160 -10.36 -33.80 -0.29
CA ASP A 160 -11.08 -34.18 -1.53
C ASP A 160 -12.60 -34.42 -1.33
N LEU A 161 -13.24 -33.73 -0.38
CA LEU A 161 -14.67 -33.87 -0.10
C LEU A 161 -15.50 -32.94 -0.98
N ASN A 162 -16.65 -33.42 -1.48
CA ASN A 162 -17.60 -32.61 -2.23
C ASN A 162 -19.01 -32.76 -1.65
N GLY A 163 -19.46 -31.76 -0.89
CA GLY A 163 -20.74 -31.81 -0.21
C GLY A 163 -20.82 -30.89 1.02
N GLN A 164 -21.66 -31.27 1.97
CA GLN A 164 -21.90 -30.51 3.19
C GLN A 164 -21.64 -31.38 4.42
N GLY A 165 -20.83 -30.89 5.35
CA GLY A 165 -20.55 -31.55 6.63
C GLY A 165 -19.88 -32.92 6.51
N LEU A 166 -19.14 -33.17 5.42
CA LEU A 166 -18.41 -34.42 5.22
C LEU A 166 -17.10 -34.42 6.03
N SER A 167 -16.59 -35.59 6.37
CA SER A 167 -15.28 -35.73 7.00
C SER A 167 -14.57 -37.04 6.66
N ASN A 168 -13.25 -36.98 6.48
CA ASN A 168 -12.35 -38.13 6.29
C ASN A 168 -10.95 -37.88 6.86
#